data_AF-A0A0M9YPG6-F1
#
_entry.id   AF-A0A0M9YPG6-F1
#
_cell.length_a   1.000
_cell.length_b   1.000
_cell.length_c   1.000
_cell.angle_alpha   90.00
_cell.angle_beta   90.00
_cell.angle_gamma   90.00
#
_symmetry.space_group_name_H-M   'P 1'
#
loop_
_entity.id
_entity.type
_entity.pdbx_description
1 polymer ?
#
loop_
_entity_poly.entity_id
_entity_poly.type
_entity_poly.pdbx_seq_one_letter_code
_entity_poly.pdbx_strand_id
1 'polypeptide(L)'
;MAPRPVHDEHHSVGDLVGQATEQLSRLVRQEVALAKVELAQKGRRAGRGGGLIGAAGAVAYAGFLALAATAAAALSLTLPVWAAALIVTAVLFALAGLLAATGRAQLRRAAPPTPEEALGSVRADVEEIRERAHR
;
A
#
# COMPACT_ATOMS: atom_id res chain seq x y z
N MET A 1 45.42 -19.15 -60.42
CA MET A 1 44.59 -19.25 -59.21
C MET A 1 45.13 -18.23 -58.22
N ALA A 2 44.57 -17.02 -58.20
CA ALA A 2 45.06 -15.94 -57.35
C ALA A 2 44.64 -16.19 -55.89
N PRO A 3 45.52 -15.96 -54.90
CA PRO A 3 45.19 -16.14 -53.49
C PRO A 3 44.15 -15.09 -53.09
N ARG A 4 43.05 -15.54 -52.48
CA ARG A 4 42.05 -14.65 -51.88
C ARG A 4 42.66 -14.04 -50.61
N PRO A 5 42.61 -12.70 -50.43
CA PRO A 5 43.00 -12.09 -49.18
C PRO A 5 42.01 -12.53 -48.10
N VAL A 6 42.48 -13.41 -47.21
CA VAL A 6 41.79 -13.71 -45.95
C VAL A 6 41.87 -12.42 -45.15
N HIS A 7 40.74 -11.73 -44.97
CA HIS A 7 40.69 -10.63 -44.02
C HIS A 7 40.83 -11.28 -42.65
N ASP A 8 42.04 -11.20 -42.09
CA ASP A 8 42.27 -11.49 -40.68
C ASP A 8 41.54 -10.41 -39.87
N GLU A 9 40.24 -10.63 -39.65
CA GLU A 9 39.40 -9.83 -38.76
C GLU A 9 39.84 -10.04 -37.31
N HIS A 10 41.03 -9.55 -36.97
CA HIS A 10 41.42 -9.30 -35.59
C HIS A 10 40.51 -8.18 -35.09
N HIS A 11 39.34 -8.57 -34.58
CA HIS A 11 38.43 -7.67 -33.89
C HIS A 11 39.25 -6.90 -32.86
N SER A 12 39.32 -5.58 -33.03
CA SER A 12 40.06 -4.74 -32.10
C SER A 12 39.39 -4.83 -30.73
N VAL A 13 40.16 -4.69 -29.65
CA VAL A 13 39.60 -4.55 -28.29
C VAL A 13 38.58 -3.41 -28.24
N GLY A 14 38.74 -2.38 -29.08
CA GLY A 14 37.77 -1.31 -29.26
C GLY A 14 36.42 -1.75 -29.84
N ASP A 15 36.42 -2.70 -30.78
CA ASP A 15 35.19 -3.23 -31.40
C ASP A 15 34.40 -4.09 -30.42
N LEU A 16 35.10 -4.90 -29.60
CA LEU A 16 34.47 -5.72 -28.56
C LEU A 16 33.86 -4.86 -27.44
N VAL A 17 34.54 -3.79 -27.02
CA VAL A 17 34.01 -2.84 -26.04
C VAL A 17 32.79 -2.09 -26.61
N GLY A 18 32.82 -1.72 -27.89
CA GLY A 18 31.68 -1.13 -28.60
C GLY A 18 30.48 -2.07 -28.62
N GLN A 19 30.68 -3.33 -29.01
CA GLN A 19 29.62 -4.35 -29.02
C GLN A 19 29.05 -4.62 -27.63
N ALA A 20 29.89 -4.76 -26.60
CA ALA A 20 29.45 -4.98 -25.23
C ALA A 20 28.64 -3.79 -24.69
N THR A 21 29.09 -2.56 -24.96
CA THR A 21 28.36 -1.33 -24.57
C THR A 21 27.00 -1.25 -25.27
N GLU A 22 26.95 -1.66 -26.53
CA GLU A 22 25.71 -1.67 -27.29
C GLU A 22 24.75 -2.77 -26.80
N GLN A 23 25.25 -3.95 -26.46
CA GLN A 23 24.48 -5.03 -25.83
C GLN A 23 23.92 -4.61 -24.47
N LEU A 24 24.74 -4.01 -23.60
CA LEU A 24 24.27 -3.44 -22.33
C LEU A 24 23.18 -2.39 -22.56
N SER A 25 23.39 -1.50 -23.53
CA SER A 25 22.41 -0.45 -23.86
C SER A 25 21.10 -1.02 -24.39
N ARG A 26 21.14 -2.15 -25.11
CA ARG A 26 19.93 -2.88 -25.54
C ARG A 26 19.24 -3.55 -24.36
N LEU A 27 20.00 -4.19 -23.47
CA LEU A 27 19.48 -4.87 -22.28
C LEU A 27 18.76 -3.88 -21.35
N VAL A 28 19.39 -2.74 -21.03
CA VAL A 28 18.78 -1.70 -20.19
C VAL A 28 17.47 -1.20 -20.80
N ARG A 29 17.43 -0.99 -22.12
CA ARG A 29 16.18 -0.59 -22.81
C ARG A 29 15.09 -1.65 -22.71
N GLN A 30 15.46 -2.93 -22.80
CA GLN A 30 14.52 -4.05 -22.65
C GLN A 30 13.99 -4.16 -21.23
N GLU A 31 14.84 -4.05 -20.21
CA GLU A 31 14.42 -4.06 -18.80
C GLU A 31 13.48 -2.89 -18.49
N VAL A 32 13.77 -1.69 -19.01
CA VAL A 32 12.86 -0.55 -18.86
C VAL A 32 11.52 -0.81 -19.57
N ALA A 33 11.53 -1.41 -20.76
CA ALA A 33 10.31 -1.77 -21.48
C ALA A 33 9.49 -2.82 -20.72
N LEU A 34 10.15 -3.83 -20.16
CA LEU A 34 9.54 -4.88 -19.35
C LEU A 34 8.93 -4.29 -18.07
N ALA A 35 9.69 -3.49 -17.33
CA ALA A 35 9.24 -2.81 -16.12
C ALA A 35 8.01 -1.92 -16.40
N LYS A 36 7.98 -1.21 -17.54
CA LYS A 36 6.80 -0.42 -17.96
C LYS A 36 5.56 -1.31 -18.14
N VAL A 37 5.71 -2.47 -18.79
CA VAL A 37 4.59 -3.41 -18.99
C VAL A 37 4.13 -3.96 -17.65
N GLU A 38 5.05 -4.38 -16.78
CA GLU A 38 4.71 -4.94 -15.47
C GLU A 38 4.04 -3.91 -14.57
N LEU A 39 4.56 -2.67 -14.51
CA LEU A 39 3.95 -1.57 -13.78
C LEU A 39 2.56 -1.23 -14.32
N ALA A 40 2.36 -1.21 -15.63
CA ALA A 40 1.05 -0.98 -16.23
C ALA A 40 0.06 -2.09 -15.87
N GLN A 41 0.50 -3.35 -15.87
CA GLN A 41 -0.35 -4.47 -15.46
C GLN A 41 -0.67 -4.45 -13.96
N LYS A 42 0.33 -4.21 -13.10
CA LYS A 42 0.15 -4.03 -11.65
C LYS A 42 -0.79 -2.88 -11.36
N GLY A 43 -0.59 -1.73 -12.01
CA GLY A 43 -1.46 -0.55 -11.89
C GLY A 43 -2.89 -0.83 -12.33
N ARG A 44 -3.12 -1.56 -13.43
CA ARG A 44 -4.47 -1.97 -13.85
C ARG A 44 -5.14 -2.91 -12.86
N ARG A 45 -4.41 -3.89 -12.32
CA ARG A 45 -4.94 -4.83 -11.30
C ARG A 45 -5.26 -4.09 -9.99
N ALA A 46 -4.34 -3.27 -9.50
CA ALA A 46 -4.54 -2.44 -8.33
C ALA A 46 -5.70 -1.45 -8.52
N GLY A 47 -5.79 -0.81 -9.69
CA GLY A 47 -6.86 0.13 -10.03
C GLY A 47 -8.24 -0.54 -10.10
N ARG A 48 -8.35 -1.72 -10.71
CA ARG A 48 -9.60 -2.50 -10.70
C ARG A 48 -9.97 -2.96 -9.30
N GLY A 49 -9.02 -3.50 -8.55
CA GLY A 49 -9.25 -3.95 -7.17
C GLY A 49 -9.68 -2.81 -6.25
N GLY A 50 -8.95 -1.69 -6.30
CA GLY A 50 -9.29 -0.47 -5.56
C GLY A 50 -10.65 0.11 -5.98
N GLY A 51 -10.95 0.12 -7.28
CA GLY A 51 -12.24 0.55 -7.80
C GLY A 51 -13.40 -0.32 -7.31
N LEU A 52 -13.25 -1.65 -7.32
CA LEU A 52 -14.28 -2.57 -6.81
C LEU A 52 -14.49 -2.43 -5.31
N ILE A 53 -13.42 -2.30 -4.52
CA ILE A 53 -13.52 -2.07 -3.06
C ILE A 53 -14.20 -0.73 -2.79
N GLY A 54 -13.83 0.33 -3.53
CA GLY A 54 -14.48 1.63 -3.43
C GLY A 54 -15.97 1.58 -3.76
N ALA A 55 -16.34 0.91 -4.86
CA ALA A 55 -17.73 0.71 -5.25
C ALA A 55 -18.51 -0.11 -4.21
N ALA A 56 -17.93 -1.20 -3.70
CA ALA A 56 -18.53 -1.99 -2.64
C ALA A 56 -18.77 -1.16 -1.37
N GLY A 57 -17.80 -0.31 -0.99
CA GLY A 57 -17.95 0.64 0.11
C GLY A 57 -19.09 1.65 -0.11
N ALA A 58 -19.22 2.20 -1.32
CA ALA A 58 -20.30 3.11 -1.66
C ALA A 58 -21.68 2.44 -1.60
N VAL A 59 -21.81 1.22 -2.14
CA VAL A 59 -23.05 0.42 -2.06
C VAL A 59 -23.38 0.06 -0.62
N ALA A 60 -22.40 -0.37 0.17
CA ALA A 60 -22.59 -0.68 1.59
C ALA A 60 -23.03 0.56 2.39
N TYR A 61 -22.46 1.74 2.10
CA TYR A 61 -22.87 2.99 2.73
C TYR A 61 -24.32 3.36 2.39
N ALA A 62 -24.71 3.24 1.12
CA ALA A 62 -26.10 3.46 0.71
C ALA A 62 -27.06 2.46 1.40
N GLY A 63 -26.68 1.18 1.45
CA GLY A 63 -27.44 0.14 2.17
C GLY A 63 -27.56 0.41 3.67
N PHE A 64 -26.51 0.95 4.30
CA PHE A 64 -26.54 1.35 5.70
C PHE A 64 -27.51 2.51 5.97
N LEU A 65 -27.54 3.53 5.10
CA LEU A 65 -28.54 4.61 5.18
C LEU A 65 -29.96 4.09 4.98
N ALA A 66 -30.16 3.19 4.01
CA ALA A 66 -31.46 2.55 3.79
C ALA A 66 -31.90 1.74 5.03
N LEU A 67 -30.98 0.98 5.64
CA LEU A 67 -31.25 0.22 6.85
C LEU A 67 -31.62 1.12 8.04
N ALA A 68 -30.94 2.26 8.20
CA ALA A 68 -31.29 3.25 9.22
C ALA A 68 -32.70 3.81 9.00
N ALA A 69 -33.05 4.13 7.75
CA ALA A 69 -34.40 4.57 7.39
C ALA A 69 -35.45 3.47 7.64
N THR A 70 -35.15 2.21 7.30
CA THR A 70 -36.01 1.06 7.59
C THR A 70 -36.24 0.89 9.09
N ALA A 71 -35.18 1.01 9.91
CA ALA A 71 -35.29 0.93 11.36
C ALA A 71 -36.16 2.05 11.93
N ALA A 72 -35.97 3.29 11.45
CA ALA A 72 -36.79 4.43 11.86
C ALA A 72 -38.25 4.23 11.45
N ALA A 73 -38.52 3.75 10.24
CA ALA A 73 -39.86 3.44 9.76
C ALA A 73 -40.53 2.33 10.60
N ALA A 74 -39.81 1.24 10.90
CA ALA A 74 -40.32 0.16 11.73
C ALA A 74 -40.66 0.63 13.16
N LEU A 75 -39.80 1.43 13.79
CA LEU A 75 -40.08 2.01 15.10
C LEU A 75 -41.25 2.99 15.06
N SER A 76 -41.42 3.71 13.95
CA SER A 76 -42.53 4.66 13.79
C SER A 76 -43.92 4.00 13.74
N LEU A 77 -43.99 2.67 13.61
CA LEU A 77 -45.24 1.92 13.76
C LEU A 77 -45.80 1.98 15.20
N THR A 78 -44.95 2.26 16.18
CA THR A 78 -45.32 2.29 17.61
C THR A 78 -45.00 3.62 18.30
N LEU A 79 -44.14 4.44 17.70
CA LEU A 79 -43.67 5.72 18.23
C LEU A 79 -43.89 6.86 17.23
N PRO A 80 -44.00 8.13 17.68
CA PRO A 80 -43.98 9.25 16.75
C PRO A 80 -42.65 9.30 15.99
N VAL A 81 -42.71 9.71 14.72
CA VAL A 81 -41.57 9.68 13.78
C VAL A 81 -40.33 10.37 14.34
N TRP A 82 -40.49 11.49 15.05
CA TRP A 82 -39.37 12.23 15.64
C TRP A 82 -38.64 11.40 16.73
N ALA A 83 -39.36 10.65 17.55
CA ALA A 83 -38.78 9.82 18.60
C ALA A 83 -38.07 8.60 18.01
N ALA A 84 -38.70 7.95 17.02
CA ALA A 84 -38.09 6.86 16.27
C ALA A 84 -36.77 7.28 15.61
N ALA A 85 -36.76 8.44 14.94
CA ALA A 85 -35.56 9.00 14.32
C ALA A 85 -34.46 9.28 15.35
N LEU A 86 -34.78 9.92 16.48
CA LEU A 86 -33.80 10.19 17.54
C LEU A 86 -33.19 8.92 18.12
N ILE A 87 -33.98 7.86 18.34
CA ILE A 87 -33.47 6.58 18.84
C ILE A 87 -32.47 5.98 17.84
N VAL A 88 -32.84 5.90 16.56
CA VAL A 88 -31.94 5.37 15.52
C VAL A 88 -30.67 6.20 15.43
N THR A 89 -30.78 7.53 15.42
CA THR A 89 -29.62 8.43 15.43
C THR A 89 -28.72 8.17 16.64
N ALA A 90 -29.27 8.08 17.85
CA ALA A 90 -28.48 7.83 19.06
C ALA A 90 -27.72 6.49 18.98
N VAL A 91 -28.37 5.43 18.50
CA VAL A 91 -27.72 4.12 18.31
C VAL A 91 -26.58 4.20 17.29
N LEU A 92 -26.78 4.88 16.16
CA LEU A 92 -25.75 5.04 15.14
C LEU A 92 -24.55 5.85 15.66
N PHE A 93 -24.78 6.92 16.42
CA PHE A 93 -23.71 7.71 17.03
C PHE A 93 -22.96 6.92 18.11
N ALA A 94 -23.65 6.09 18.90
CA ALA A 94 -23.00 5.21 19.86
C ALA A 94 -22.09 4.18 19.16
N LEU A 95 -22.58 3.55 18.07
CA LEU A 95 -21.78 2.65 17.24
C LEU A 95 -20.59 3.35 16.61
N ALA A 96 -20.79 4.55 16.05
CA ALA A 96 -19.71 5.36 15.47
C ALA A 96 -18.64 5.73 16.51
N GLY A 97 -19.06 6.11 17.73
CA GLY A 97 -18.16 6.39 18.84
C GLY A 97 -17.33 5.16 19.25
N LEU A 98 -17.96 3.99 19.33
CA LEU A 98 -17.27 2.73 19.63
C LEU A 98 -16.25 2.37 18.53
N LEU A 99 -16.65 2.45 17.27
CA LEU A 99 -15.75 2.19 16.14
C LEU A 99 -14.58 3.18 16.10
N ALA A 100 -14.83 4.47 16.35
CA ALA A 100 -13.78 5.48 16.42
C ALA A 100 -12.82 5.23 17.59
N ALA A 101 -13.34 4.85 18.76
CA ALA A 101 -12.52 4.54 19.93
C ALA A 101 -11.64 3.30 19.71
N THR A 102 -12.22 2.22 19.18
CA THR A 102 -11.48 0.98 18.87
C THR A 102 -10.45 1.21 17.76
N GLY A 103 -10.83 1.91 16.68
CA GLY A 103 -9.90 2.28 15.60
C GLY A 103 -8.73 3.12 16.11
N ARG A 104 -9.00 4.13 16.94
CA ARG A 104 -7.95 4.95 17.58
C ARG A 104 -7.05 4.11 18.50
N ALA A 105 -7.61 3.17 19.25
CA ALA A 105 -6.83 2.26 20.09
C ALA A 105 -5.91 1.35 19.26
N GLN A 106 -6.41 0.81 18.15
CA GLN A 106 -5.61 -0.02 17.24
C GLN A 106 -4.50 0.78 16.57
N LEU A 107 -4.79 2.00 16.10
CA LEU A 107 -3.77 2.89 15.52
C LEU A 107 -2.70 3.25 16.54
N ARG A 108 -3.06 3.51 17.80
CA ARG A 108 -2.08 3.78 18.87
C ARG A 108 -1.21 2.57 19.18
N ARG A 109 -1.71 1.34 19.05
CA ARG A 109 -0.94 0.10 19.24
C ARG A 109 -0.04 -0.23 18.05
N ALA A 110 -0.48 0.13 16.84
CA ALA A 110 0.27 -0.09 15.60
C ALA A 110 1.25 1.06 15.28
N ALA A 111 1.17 2.17 16.02
CA ALA A 111 2.11 3.26 15.86
C ALA A 111 3.52 2.79 16.25
N PRO A 112 4.54 3.01 15.41
CA PRO A 112 5.92 2.75 15.79
C PRO A 112 6.26 3.55 17.07
N PRO A 113 7.19 3.04 17.90
CA PRO A 113 7.60 3.73 19.12
C PRO A 113 7.95 5.18 18.79
N THR A 114 7.54 6.10 19.66
CA THR A 114 7.86 7.50 19.48
C THR A 114 9.39 7.67 19.37
N PRO A 115 9.91 8.68 18.65
CA PRO A 115 11.34 8.88 18.51
C PRO A 115 12.08 8.92 19.86
N GLU A 116 11.42 9.41 20.90
CA GLU A 116 11.93 9.46 22.28
C GLU A 116 12.08 8.05 22.89
N GLU A 117 11.08 7.17 22.70
CA GLU A 117 11.13 5.77 23.14
C GLU A 117 12.17 4.97 22.34
N ALA A 118 12.29 5.21 21.03
CA ALA A 118 13.29 4.57 20.18
C ALA A 118 14.73 5.01 20.53
N LEU A 119 14.93 6.30 20.82
CA LEU A 119 16.22 6.81 21.31
C LEU A 119 16.54 6.28 22.71
N GLY A 120 15.52 6.12 23.57
CA GLY A 120 15.65 5.53 24.90
C GLY A 120 16.07 4.06 24.84
N SER A 121 15.46 3.25 23.97
CA SER A 121 15.81 1.84 23.80
C SER A 121 17.23 1.67 23.25
N VAL A 122 17.62 2.47 22.26
CA VAL A 122 19.00 2.45 21.71
C VAL A 122 20.03 2.85 22.78
N ARG A 123 19.72 3.85 23.62
CA ARG A 123 20.61 4.22 24.75
C ARG A 123 20.72 3.10 25.77
N ALA A 124 19.62 2.44 26.11
CA ALA A 124 19.62 1.31 27.03
C ALA A 124 20.43 0.13 26.47
N ASP A 125 20.28 -0.19 25.19
CA ASP A 125 21.04 -1.25 24.53
C ASP A 125 22.55 -0.94 24.52
N VAL A 126 22.93 0.32 24.33
CA VAL A 126 24.33 0.77 24.38
C VAL A 126 24.90 0.69 25.80
N GLU A 127 24.12 1.09 26.82
CA GLU A 127 24.53 1.01 28.23
C GLU A 127 24.77 -0.46 28.65
N GLU A 128 23.89 -1.38 28.23
CA GLU A 128 24.03 -2.80 28.51
C GLU A 128 25.28 -3.41 27.86
N ILE A 129 25.55 -3.07 26.59
CA ILE A 129 26.76 -3.51 25.89
C ILE A 129 28.02 -2.96 26.60
N ARG A 130 27.98 -1.72 27.06
CA ARG A 130 29.10 -1.08 27.76
C ARG A 130 29.36 -1.73 29.12
N GLU A 131 28.32 -2.06 29.87
CA GLU A 131 28.44 -2.76 31.16
C GLU A 131 29.02 -4.18 30.98
N ARG A 132 28.59 -4.90 29.94
CA ARG A 132 29.14 -6.23 29.59
C ARG A 132 30.60 -6.18 29.14
N ALA A 133 31.06 -5.07 28.55
CA ALA A 133 32.44 -4.88 28.10
C ALA A 133 33.41 -4.39 29.20
N HIS A 134 32.90 -4.04 30.38
CA HIS A 134 33.72 -3.60 31.53
C HIS A 134 33.79 -4.65 32.65
N ARG A 135 33.21 -5.84 32.46
CA ARG A 135 33.40 -7.00 33.34
C ARG A 135 34.42 -7.99 32.77
#